data_AF-A0A800CJF8-F1
#
_entry.id   AF-A0A800CJF8-F1
#
_cell.length_a   1.000
_cell.length_b   1.000
_cell.length_c   1.000
_cell.angle_alpha   90.00
_cell.angle_beta   90.00
_cell.angle_gamma   90.00
#
_symmetry.space_group_name_H-M   'P 1'
#
loop_
_entity.id
_entity.type
_entity.pdbx_description
1 polymer ?
#
loop_
_entity_poly.entity_id
_entity_poly.type
_entity_poly.pdbx_seq_one_letter_code
_entity_poly.pdbx_strand_id
1 'polypeptide(L)'
;AYFQSPRVQFGAQFSPDDVDDFALPGQQLVYTVTLRNLSETLTDTFRIASVNTGWNTSIVTRTLTLGPCQTGETVVKIDVPAGAAKDARHTTRVTAVSQTNPAISTDFILQHKIPGRILFVDDDRFYDKEPRLLAALDDMGLTYDIWKTGWRPLDGRGSPPAAFLAAYDIIIWYTGYDWFAPVTPAENEGLTQFLAQGGRLFLTSQDFLYYNLNTPLAQEYLGVLDYRESFTPTAVLAGNNPAISPQLAGPEPLDFGVYQNHGDGIIPVPGSQPFFWSGQDIPVGVAAADTWRAVFLGIPLETLDDTALPLAMNNAVGWISDLGDSTFAVDRRVGLPGQPRAYTITLRNAAIAPANQVWLTNTLPAELTLVPGSLTGGAGYDAAARQITWQGGLNSGAARVFTYQAVPDANLPPGTAVTNTLSIYYGRHQLRFERAAVTWAAAPDLSQSSLTAVINQPYAANIVTYTLRLRNDGLTAANNISTVVNLPYAMIPFTDTLSVSGGTAVLSSQRIHWQGDLSPGGAVTIALALEREPAAVFERVPATAVIKDGITAAILRENWLDLAPYSQYFPIVYQE
;
A
#
# COMPACT_ATOMS: atom_id res chain seq x y z
N ALA A 1 19.07 -54.68 -21.62
CA ALA A 1 19.52 -54.23 -20.29
C ALA A 1 18.44 -54.41 -19.22
N TYR A 2 17.19 -53.96 -19.42
CA TYR A 2 16.10 -54.09 -18.41
C TYR A 2 15.85 -55.54 -17.94
N PHE A 3 15.77 -56.52 -18.85
CA PHE A 3 15.56 -57.94 -18.51
C PHE A 3 16.78 -58.67 -17.93
N GLN A 4 17.93 -58.00 -17.76
CA GLN A 4 19.15 -58.57 -17.16
C GLN A 4 19.41 -58.04 -15.74
N SER A 5 18.68 -57.03 -15.28
CA SER A 5 18.76 -56.54 -13.90
C SER A 5 18.03 -57.49 -12.94
N PRO A 6 18.54 -57.71 -11.71
CA PRO A 6 17.81 -58.43 -10.69
C PRO A 6 16.45 -57.76 -10.44
N ARG A 7 15.39 -58.56 -10.32
CA ARG A 7 14.06 -58.04 -10.00
C ARG A 7 14.06 -57.31 -8.67
N VAL A 8 13.32 -56.21 -8.57
CA VAL A 8 13.13 -55.50 -7.31
C VAL A 8 12.29 -56.38 -6.38
N GLN A 9 12.90 -56.83 -5.29
CA GLN A 9 12.24 -57.75 -4.35
C GLN A 9 11.40 -57.01 -3.31
N PHE A 10 11.80 -55.81 -2.91
CA PHE A 10 11.07 -55.01 -1.92
C PHE A 10 11.15 -53.53 -2.27
N GLY A 11 10.10 -52.80 -1.90
CA GLY A 11 10.05 -51.35 -1.97
C GLY A 11 8.62 -50.86 -1.82
N ALA A 12 8.47 -49.61 -1.40
CA ALA A 12 7.18 -48.97 -1.24
C ALA A 12 7.28 -47.50 -1.61
N GLN A 13 6.19 -46.94 -2.13
CA GLN A 13 6.12 -45.53 -2.48
C GLN A 13 4.71 -45.01 -2.22
N PHE A 14 4.60 -43.87 -1.54
CA PHE A 14 3.36 -43.11 -1.47
C PHE A 14 3.16 -42.21 -2.69
N SER A 15 1.89 -41.91 -3.00
CA SER A 15 1.45 -40.91 -3.95
C SER A 15 0.15 -40.29 -3.44
N PRO A 16 -0.05 -38.96 -3.49
CA PRO A 16 0.82 -37.94 -4.08
C PRO A 16 2.11 -37.70 -3.27
N ASP A 17 2.96 -36.79 -3.78
CA ASP A 17 4.13 -36.28 -3.06
C ASP A 17 3.71 -35.49 -1.81
N ASP A 18 4.67 -35.23 -0.93
CA ASP A 18 4.50 -34.48 0.32
C ASP A 18 3.69 -33.18 0.12
N VAL A 19 2.88 -32.83 1.13
CA VAL A 19 2.03 -31.64 1.12
C VAL A 19 2.65 -30.57 2.01
N ASP A 20 2.74 -29.34 1.48
CA ASP A 20 3.02 -28.13 2.26
C ASP A 20 1.96 -27.07 1.90
N ASP A 21 1.01 -26.85 2.81
CA ASP A 21 -0.17 -26.04 2.51
C ASP A 21 -0.71 -25.27 3.73
N PHE A 22 -1.65 -24.37 3.49
CA PHE A 22 -2.36 -23.66 4.54
C PHE A 22 -3.49 -24.50 5.14
N ALA A 23 -3.80 -24.21 6.39
CA ALA A 23 -4.93 -24.78 7.09
C ALA A 23 -5.73 -23.73 7.85
N LEU A 24 -7.04 -23.63 7.58
CA LEU A 24 -7.94 -22.76 8.32
C LEU A 24 -8.29 -23.36 9.69
N PRO A 25 -8.30 -22.58 10.77
CA PRO A 25 -8.72 -23.07 12.08
C PRO A 25 -10.11 -23.70 12.06
N GLY A 26 -10.26 -24.87 12.70
CA GLY A 26 -11.54 -25.56 12.85
C GLY A 26 -11.95 -26.44 11.67
N GLN A 27 -11.19 -26.47 10.56
CA GLN A 27 -11.50 -27.36 9.44
C GLN A 27 -11.00 -28.80 9.68
N GLN A 28 -11.57 -29.74 8.93
CA GLN A 28 -11.03 -31.10 8.81
C GLN A 28 -10.38 -31.25 7.44
N LEU A 29 -9.08 -31.55 7.43
CA LEU A 29 -8.33 -31.88 6.22
C LEU A 29 -8.45 -33.38 5.93
N VAL A 30 -8.62 -33.73 4.66
CA VAL A 30 -8.80 -35.12 4.21
C VAL A 30 -7.89 -35.40 3.03
N TYR A 31 -6.96 -36.34 3.19
CA TYR A 31 -6.02 -36.77 2.15
C TYR A 31 -6.26 -38.22 1.78
N THR A 32 -6.55 -38.48 0.51
CA THR A 32 -6.47 -39.83 -0.06
C THR A 32 -5.04 -40.09 -0.49
N VAL A 33 -4.41 -41.11 0.08
CA VAL A 33 -3.01 -41.46 -0.17
C VAL A 33 -2.95 -42.87 -0.73
N THR A 34 -2.31 -43.00 -1.88
CA THR A 34 -2.05 -44.28 -2.55
C THR A 34 -0.69 -44.81 -2.11
N LEU A 35 -0.64 -46.05 -1.63
CA LEU A 35 0.59 -46.79 -1.39
C LEU A 35 0.79 -47.81 -2.51
N ARG A 36 1.97 -47.80 -3.13
CA ARG A 36 2.38 -48.77 -4.14
C ARG A 36 3.42 -49.73 -3.56
N ASN A 37 3.20 -51.03 -3.74
CA ASN A 37 4.24 -52.04 -3.56
C ASN A 37 5.16 -52.02 -4.80
N LEU A 38 6.44 -51.71 -4.62
CA LEU A 38 7.43 -51.71 -5.71
C LEU A 38 8.05 -53.09 -5.95
N SER A 39 7.70 -54.10 -5.16
CA SER A 39 8.14 -55.48 -5.42
C SER A 39 7.57 -55.97 -6.75
N GLU A 40 8.43 -56.55 -7.58
CA GLU A 40 8.05 -57.19 -8.85
C GLU A 40 7.68 -58.68 -8.67
N THR A 41 7.75 -59.19 -7.43
CA THR A 41 7.65 -60.64 -7.17
C THR A 41 6.88 -61.02 -5.91
N LEU A 42 6.83 -60.15 -4.90
CA LEU A 42 6.25 -60.48 -3.60
C LEU A 42 4.97 -59.70 -3.32
N THR A 43 4.00 -60.40 -2.74
CA THR A 43 2.89 -59.76 -2.02
C THR A 43 3.39 -59.39 -0.63
N ASP A 44 3.12 -58.17 -0.19
CA ASP A 44 3.54 -57.67 1.11
C ASP A 44 2.36 -57.03 1.84
N THR A 45 2.40 -57.03 3.17
CA THR A 45 1.46 -56.28 4.01
C THR A 45 2.18 -55.12 4.66
N PHE A 46 1.73 -53.90 4.41
CA PHE A 46 2.30 -52.70 4.99
C PHE A 46 1.49 -52.27 6.22
N ARG A 47 2.15 -51.98 7.34
CA ARG A 47 1.53 -51.28 8.49
C ARG A 47 1.72 -49.78 8.29
N ILE A 48 0.63 -49.02 8.40
CA ILE A 48 0.60 -47.58 8.23
C ILE A 48 0.32 -46.94 9.58
N ALA A 49 1.19 -46.04 10.00
CA ALA A 49 1.07 -45.28 11.23
C ALA A 49 1.38 -43.81 10.97
N SER A 50 0.92 -42.92 11.86
CA SER A 50 1.22 -41.50 11.81
C SER A 50 1.88 -41.04 13.10
N VAL A 51 2.86 -40.15 12.98
CA VAL A 51 3.39 -39.32 14.06
C VAL A 51 3.06 -37.87 13.71
N ASN A 52 2.48 -37.13 14.65
CA ASN A 52 2.06 -35.76 14.43
C ASN A 52 2.59 -34.83 15.53
N THR A 53 2.58 -33.52 15.26
CA THR A 53 2.99 -32.48 16.21
C THR A 53 1.80 -31.71 16.77
N GLY A 54 0.77 -32.42 17.25
CA GLY A 54 -0.25 -31.86 18.15
C GLY A 54 -1.66 -31.70 17.57
N TRP A 55 -1.86 -31.74 16.26
CA TRP A 55 -3.23 -31.81 15.71
C TRP A 55 -3.70 -33.26 15.68
N ASN A 56 -4.99 -33.48 15.90
CA ASN A 56 -5.54 -34.83 15.93
C ASN A 56 -5.51 -35.44 14.53
N THR A 57 -4.78 -36.54 14.37
CA THR A 57 -4.64 -37.25 13.09
C THR A 57 -5.20 -38.66 13.21
N SER A 58 -6.03 -39.05 12.23
CA SER A 58 -6.52 -40.42 12.10
C SER A 58 -6.24 -41.00 10.71
N ILE A 59 -5.96 -42.31 10.66
CA ILE A 59 -5.77 -43.06 9.42
C ILE A 59 -6.88 -44.11 9.36
N VAL A 60 -7.65 -44.10 8.27
CA VAL A 60 -8.81 -44.99 8.08
C VAL A 60 -8.36 -46.45 7.92
N THR A 61 -7.41 -46.70 7.01
CA THR A 61 -6.88 -48.06 6.76
C THR A 61 -5.42 -48.12 7.20
N ARG A 62 -5.16 -48.81 8.30
CA ARG A 62 -3.81 -48.94 8.89
C ARG A 62 -2.99 -50.12 8.38
N THR A 63 -3.58 -50.97 7.54
CA THR A 63 -2.88 -52.11 6.95
C THR A 63 -3.34 -52.34 5.52
N LEU A 64 -2.41 -52.44 4.58
CA LEU A 64 -2.68 -52.74 3.18
C LEU A 64 -1.86 -53.96 2.75
N THR A 65 -2.54 -54.99 2.24
CA THR A 65 -1.90 -56.16 1.62
C THR A 65 -1.91 -55.97 0.11
N LEU A 66 -0.73 -55.84 -0.49
CA LEU A 66 -0.55 -55.44 -1.87
C LEU A 66 0.31 -56.47 -2.60
N GLY A 67 -0.22 -57.02 -3.69
CA GLY A 67 0.53 -57.88 -4.61
C GLY A 67 1.66 -57.14 -5.34
N PRO A 68 2.42 -57.85 -6.19
CA PRO A 68 3.51 -57.25 -6.95
C PRO A 68 3.01 -56.07 -7.80
N CYS A 69 3.71 -54.93 -7.73
CA CYS A 69 3.36 -53.69 -8.42
C CYS A 69 1.96 -53.11 -8.11
N GLN A 70 1.22 -53.68 -7.15
CA GLN A 70 -0.15 -53.29 -6.83
C GLN A 70 -0.17 -52.00 -5.98
N THR A 71 -1.23 -51.22 -6.15
CA THR A 71 -1.55 -50.05 -5.33
C THR A 71 -2.74 -50.33 -4.40
N GLY A 72 -2.79 -49.62 -3.28
CA GLY A 72 -3.96 -49.53 -2.42
C GLY A 72 -4.04 -48.15 -1.78
N GLU A 73 -5.24 -47.74 -1.39
CA GLU A 73 -5.49 -46.41 -0.85
C GLU A 73 -5.78 -46.45 0.65
N THR A 74 -5.41 -45.37 1.34
CA THR A 74 -5.88 -45.06 2.68
C THR A 74 -6.23 -43.58 2.76
N VAL A 75 -7.03 -43.21 3.76
CA VAL A 75 -7.41 -41.82 4.01
C VAL A 75 -6.78 -41.36 5.31
N VAL A 76 -6.10 -40.23 5.26
CA VAL A 76 -5.55 -39.51 6.41
C VAL A 76 -6.46 -38.32 6.69
N LYS A 77 -7.00 -38.22 7.91
CA LYS A 77 -7.80 -37.08 8.35
C LYS A 77 -7.05 -36.32 9.43
N ILE A 78 -7.03 -34.99 9.33
CA ILE A 78 -6.40 -34.10 10.31
C ILE A 78 -7.43 -33.07 10.76
N ASP A 79 -7.72 -33.02 12.06
CA ASP A 79 -8.61 -32.01 12.64
C ASP A 79 -7.79 -30.79 13.07
N VAL A 80 -8.02 -29.65 12.42
CA VAL A 80 -7.29 -28.41 12.72
C VAL A 80 -7.94 -27.75 13.95
N PRO A 81 -7.19 -27.48 15.04
CA PRO A 81 -7.76 -26.85 16.22
C PRO A 81 -8.37 -25.48 15.90
N ALA A 82 -9.61 -25.24 16.35
CA ALA A 82 -10.30 -23.96 16.14
C ALA A 82 -9.58 -22.76 16.79
N GLY A 83 -8.82 -23.02 17.87
CA GLY A 83 -8.01 -22.01 18.56
C GLY A 83 -6.54 -22.02 18.17
N ALA A 84 -6.16 -22.61 17.03
CA ALA A 84 -4.78 -22.61 16.58
C ALA A 84 -4.29 -21.17 16.36
N ALA A 85 -3.12 -20.84 16.91
CA ALA A 85 -2.55 -19.50 16.79
C ALA A 85 -2.15 -19.21 15.34
N LYS A 86 -2.24 -17.92 14.94
CA LYS A 86 -1.66 -17.45 13.67
C LYS A 86 -0.20 -17.86 13.56
N ASP A 87 0.22 -18.22 12.35
CA ASP A 87 1.56 -18.75 12.05
C ASP A 87 1.94 -20.09 12.70
N ALA A 88 1.03 -20.75 13.44
CA ALA A 88 1.29 -22.08 13.97
C ALA A 88 1.51 -23.07 12.82
N ARG A 89 2.55 -23.89 12.95
CA ARG A 89 2.87 -24.96 12.01
C ARG A 89 2.59 -26.32 12.61
N HIS A 90 2.23 -27.25 11.76
CA HIS A 90 1.96 -28.63 12.11
C HIS A 90 2.58 -29.57 11.08
N THR A 91 3.17 -30.66 11.56
CA THR A 91 3.69 -31.72 10.70
C THR A 91 3.05 -33.04 11.11
N THR A 92 2.51 -33.77 10.14
CA THR A 92 2.17 -35.20 10.26
C THR A 92 3.06 -36.00 9.33
N ARG A 93 3.82 -36.95 9.88
CA ARG A 93 4.53 -37.97 9.12
C ARG A 93 3.70 -39.24 9.12
N VAL A 94 3.32 -39.71 7.93
CA VAL A 94 2.67 -41.01 7.73
C VAL A 94 3.72 -41.99 7.20
N THR A 95 3.94 -43.09 7.92
CA THR A 95 4.94 -44.09 7.56
C THR A 95 4.27 -45.41 7.25
N ALA A 96 4.56 -45.98 6.08
CA ALA A 96 4.24 -47.37 5.74
C ALA A 96 5.49 -48.22 5.95
N VAL A 97 5.39 -49.26 6.77
CA VAL A 97 6.46 -50.23 7.04
C VAL A 97 6.06 -51.61 6.54
N SER A 98 6.92 -52.23 5.74
CA SER A 98 6.75 -53.61 5.27
C SER A 98 6.74 -54.58 6.45
N GLN A 99 5.78 -55.51 6.48
CA GLN A 99 5.79 -56.61 7.45
C GLN A 99 6.75 -57.73 7.04
N THR A 100 6.97 -57.93 5.74
CA THR A 100 7.85 -58.98 5.22
C THR A 100 9.34 -58.62 5.39
N ASN A 101 9.67 -57.33 5.31
CA ASN A 101 11.01 -56.80 5.54
C ASN A 101 10.93 -55.43 6.24
N PRO A 102 10.96 -55.37 7.59
CA PRO A 102 10.83 -54.13 8.35
C PRO A 102 11.88 -53.05 8.09
N ALA A 103 12.98 -53.36 7.38
CA ALA A 103 13.93 -52.36 6.91
C ALA A 103 13.36 -51.49 5.76
N ILE A 104 12.28 -51.94 5.13
CA ILE A 104 11.61 -51.23 4.04
C ILE A 104 10.48 -50.39 4.61
N SER A 105 10.62 -49.09 4.44
CA SER A 105 9.59 -48.11 4.79
C SER A 105 9.57 -46.96 3.80
N THR A 106 8.45 -46.25 3.75
CA THR A 106 8.28 -45.01 2.99
C THR A 106 7.48 -44.03 3.84
N ASP A 107 7.80 -42.75 3.72
CA ASP A 107 7.17 -41.65 4.43
C ASP A 107 6.34 -40.81 3.46
N PHE A 108 5.24 -40.25 3.96
CA PHE A 108 4.45 -39.20 3.34
C PHE A 108 4.28 -38.09 4.38
N ILE A 109 4.79 -36.90 4.08
CA ILE A 109 4.83 -35.77 5.00
C ILE A 109 3.74 -34.78 4.64
N LEU A 110 2.93 -34.43 5.64
CA LEU A 110 1.92 -33.39 5.58
C LEU A 110 2.37 -32.23 6.47
N GLN A 111 2.69 -31.09 5.88
CA GLN A 111 3.00 -29.84 6.56
C GLN A 111 1.88 -28.83 6.35
N HIS A 112 1.45 -28.23 7.45
CA HIS A 112 0.39 -27.24 7.45
C HIS A 112 0.81 -25.99 8.20
N LYS A 113 0.41 -24.83 7.67
CA LYS A 113 0.54 -23.54 8.33
C LYS A 113 -0.83 -22.91 8.55
N ILE A 114 -1.10 -22.44 9.77
CA ILE A 114 -2.23 -21.53 10.02
C ILE A 114 -1.91 -20.17 9.41
N PRO A 115 -2.83 -19.55 8.64
CA PRO A 115 -2.66 -18.19 8.13
C PRO A 115 -2.11 -17.21 9.16
N GLY A 116 -1.15 -16.40 8.71
CA GLY A 116 -0.57 -15.33 9.49
C GLY A 116 -1.48 -14.10 9.61
N ARG A 117 -0.85 -12.93 9.74
CA ARG A 117 -1.55 -11.64 9.82
C ARG A 117 -1.67 -10.92 8.49
N ILE A 118 -0.62 -11.03 7.68
CA ILE A 118 -0.48 -10.33 6.40
C ILE A 118 -0.45 -11.38 5.29
N LEU A 119 -1.29 -11.20 4.28
CA LEU A 119 -1.24 -11.95 3.03
C LEU A 119 -0.73 -11.04 1.92
N PHE A 120 0.34 -11.45 1.25
CA PHE A 120 0.78 -10.90 -0.02
C PHE A 120 0.22 -11.80 -1.14
N VAL A 121 -0.65 -11.25 -1.97
CA VAL A 121 -1.20 -11.95 -3.14
C VAL A 121 -0.45 -11.49 -4.37
N ASP A 122 0.28 -12.43 -4.96
CA ASP A 122 0.92 -12.31 -6.26
C ASP A 122 -0.09 -12.75 -7.33
N ASP A 123 -0.76 -11.76 -7.91
CA ASP A 123 -1.79 -11.89 -8.93
C ASP A 123 -1.37 -11.24 -10.25
N ASP A 124 -0.06 -11.28 -10.52
CA ASP A 124 0.52 -10.71 -11.70
C ASP A 124 0.25 -11.56 -12.97
N ARG A 125 0.55 -10.95 -14.11
CA ARG A 125 0.72 -11.69 -15.36
C ARG A 125 2.03 -11.34 -16.03
N PHE A 126 2.65 -12.37 -16.57
CA PHE A 126 3.80 -12.34 -17.49
C PHE A 126 5.16 -11.94 -16.90
N TYR A 127 5.22 -11.10 -15.87
CA TYR A 127 6.45 -10.45 -15.46
C TYR A 127 6.61 -10.39 -13.93
N ASP A 128 7.34 -11.36 -13.40
CA ASP A 128 7.72 -11.41 -11.99
C ASP A 128 8.46 -10.13 -11.54
N LYS A 129 7.87 -9.38 -10.62
CA LYS A 129 8.45 -8.18 -9.97
C LYS A 129 8.36 -8.18 -8.45
N GLU A 130 7.76 -9.23 -7.89
CA GLU A 130 7.58 -9.47 -6.45
C GLU A 130 8.86 -9.24 -5.64
N PRO A 131 10.10 -9.61 -6.08
CA PRO A 131 11.28 -9.47 -5.24
C PRO A 131 11.50 -8.07 -4.66
N ARG A 132 11.18 -7.00 -5.39
CA ARG A 132 11.32 -5.61 -4.88
C ARG A 132 10.22 -5.24 -3.88
N LEU A 133 9.00 -5.74 -4.08
CA LEU A 133 7.89 -5.53 -3.16
C LEU A 133 8.12 -6.30 -1.85
N LEU A 134 8.57 -7.55 -1.96
CA LEU A 134 8.89 -8.40 -0.81
C LEU A 134 10.08 -7.85 -0.01
N ALA A 135 11.14 -7.37 -0.69
CA ALA A 135 12.26 -6.69 -0.03
C ALA A 135 11.80 -5.47 0.79
N ALA A 136 10.87 -4.67 0.27
CA ALA A 136 10.32 -3.54 1.02
C ALA A 136 9.54 -3.98 2.28
N LEU A 137 8.85 -5.12 2.24
CA LEU A 137 8.18 -5.69 3.43
C LEU A 137 9.18 -6.27 4.42
N ASP A 138 10.26 -6.89 3.93
CA ASP A 138 11.35 -7.44 4.74
C ASP A 138 12.12 -6.34 5.47
N ASP A 139 12.38 -5.20 4.81
CA ASP A 139 13.02 -4.02 5.39
C ASP A 139 12.18 -3.41 6.53
N MET A 140 10.85 -3.54 6.45
CA MET A 140 9.94 -3.19 7.53
C MET A 140 9.97 -4.22 8.69
N GLY A 141 10.59 -5.39 8.49
CA GLY A 141 10.65 -6.48 9.45
C GLY A 141 9.32 -7.21 9.62
N LEU A 142 8.49 -7.24 8.58
CA LEU A 142 7.17 -7.86 8.62
C LEU A 142 7.25 -9.37 8.38
N THR A 143 6.28 -10.11 8.93
CA THR A 143 6.03 -11.52 8.59
C THR A 143 4.74 -11.60 7.80
N TYR A 144 4.78 -12.27 6.66
CA TYR A 144 3.66 -12.37 5.73
C TYR A 144 3.63 -13.75 5.07
N ASP A 145 2.44 -14.13 4.61
CA ASP A 145 2.22 -15.27 3.74
C ASP A 145 2.18 -14.82 2.28
N ILE A 146 2.65 -15.68 1.37
CA ILE A 146 2.62 -15.42 -0.06
C ILE A 146 1.60 -16.37 -0.70
N TRP A 147 0.72 -15.81 -1.53
CA TRP A 147 -0.20 -16.57 -2.36
C TRP A 147 -0.01 -16.20 -3.82
N LYS A 148 0.54 -17.12 -4.61
CA LYS A 148 0.65 -16.99 -6.06
C LYS A 148 -0.62 -17.50 -6.72
N THR A 149 -1.38 -16.63 -7.39
CA THR A 149 -2.58 -17.05 -8.12
C THR A 149 -2.18 -17.88 -9.34
N GLY A 150 -1.20 -17.38 -10.09
CA GLY A 150 -0.71 -17.97 -11.33
C GLY A 150 -1.70 -17.80 -12.46
N TRP A 151 -1.18 -17.45 -13.64
CA TRP A 151 -2.01 -17.14 -14.80
C TRP A 151 -2.01 -18.24 -15.88
N ARG A 152 -1.18 -19.28 -15.70
CA ARG A 152 -1.15 -20.48 -16.54
C ARG A 152 -1.58 -21.71 -15.74
N PRO A 153 -2.09 -22.76 -16.40
CA PRO A 153 -2.34 -24.03 -15.73
C PRO A 153 -1.08 -24.53 -15.01
N LEU A 154 -1.23 -24.85 -13.71
CA LEU A 154 -0.16 -25.36 -12.83
C LEU A 154 0.93 -24.35 -12.43
N ASP A 155 0.78 -23.05 -12.72
CA ASP A 155 1.73 -21.98 -12.36
C ASP A 155 1.37 -21.29 -11.01
N GLY A 156 0.29 -21.70 -10.37
CA GLY A 156 -0.13 -21.14 -9.09
C GLY A 156 -1.31 -21.87 -8.49
N ARG A 157 -1.87 -21.28 -7.44
CA ARG A 157 -2.94 -21.84 -6.61
C ARG A 157 -4.35 -21.47 -7.10
N GLY A 158 -4.44 -20.64 -8.14
CA GLY A 158 -5.66 -19.94 -8.53
C GLY A 158 -6.03 -18.83 -7.55
N SER A 159 -7.17 -18.19 -7.78
CA SER A 159 -7.69 -17.12 -6.90
C SER A 159 -7.87 -17.62 -5.47
N PRO A 160 -7.39 -16.88 -4.44
CA PRO A 160 -7.58 -17.27 -3.05
C PRO A 160 -9.07 -17.25 -2.69
N PRO A 161 -9.60 -18.32 -2.06
CA PRO A 161 -11.01 -18.35 -1.64
C PRO A 161 -11.34 -17.26 -0.61
N ALA A 162 -12.58 -16.76 -0.60
CA ALA A 162 -13.02 -15.72 0.34
C ALA A 162 -12.79 -16.09 1.82
N ALA A 163 -13.00 -17.36 2.20
CA ALA A 163 -12.73 -17.85 3.55
C ALA A 163 -11.24 -17.79 3.93
N PHE A 164 -10.35 -17.91 2.94
CA PHE A 164 -8.91 -17.76 3.12
C PHE A 164 -8.54 -16.28 3.32
N LEU A 165 -9.08 -15.38 2.49
CA LEU A 165 -8.89 -13.92 2.65
C LEU A 165 -9.34 -13.45 4.04
N ALA A 166 -10.49 -13.93 4.51
CA ALA A 166 -11.06 -13.59 5.82
C ALA A 166 -10.21 -14.06 7.02
N ALA A 167 -9.21 -14.94 6.82
CA ALA A 167 -8.32 -15.38 7.89
C ALA A 167 -7.20 -14.36 8.21
N TYR A 168 -6.97 -13.39 7.32
CA TYR A 168 -5.92 -12.37 7.47
C TYR A 168 -6.45 -11.07 8.06
N ASP A 169 -5.53 -10.29 8.62
CA ASP A 169 -5.83 -8.94 9.13
C ASP A 169 -5.59 -7.90 8.01
N ILE A 170 -4.56 -8.14 7.19
CA ILE A 170 -4.08 -7.27 6.13
C ILE A 170 -3.87 -8.09 4.86
N ILE A 171 -4.32 -7.55 3.73
CA ILE A 171 -4.06 -8.09 2.39
C ILE A 171 -3.33 -7.02 1.58
N ILE A 172 -2.22 -7.42 0.98
CA ILE A 172 -1.50 -6.65 -0.04
C ILE A 172 -1.72 -7.42 -1.34
N TRP A 173 -2.44 -6.81 -2.29
CA TRP A 173 -2.80 -7.42 -3.56
C TRP A 173 -2.07 -6.72 -4.70
N TYR A 174 -1.31 -7.51 -5.44
CA TYR A 174 -0.43 -7.05 -6.50
C TYR A 174 -0.83 -7.70 -7.82
N THR A 175 -1.16 -6.89 -8.83
CA THR A 175 -1.58 -7.41 -10.16
C THR A 175 -0.54 -7.16 -11.26
N GLY A 176 0.54 -6.44 -10.95
CA GLY A 176 1.62 -6.12 -11.89
C GLY A 176 1.16 -5.63 -13.27
N TYR A 177 1.58 -6.36 -14.32
CA TYR A 177 1.24 -6.07 -15.71
C TYR A 177 -0.15 -6.56 -16.17
N ASP A 178 -0.96 -7.16 -15.30
CA ASP A 178 -2.24 -7.70 -15.74
C ASP A 178 -3.27 -6.61 -16.12
N TRP A 179 -3.30 -6.22 -17.39
CA TRP A 179 -4.35 -5.36 -17.97
C TRP A 179 -5.58 -6.18 -18.46
N PHE A 180 -5.46 -7.50 -18.57
CA PHE A 180 -6.50 -8.31 -19.20
C PHE A 180 -7.58 -8.75 -18.21
N ALA A 181 -7.20 -9.12 -16.99
CA ALA A 181 -8.15 -9.38 -15.91
C ALA A 181 -7.50 -9.18 -14.53
N PRO A 182 -7.09 -7.93 -14.20
CA PRO A 182 -6.31 -7.59 -13.00
C PRO A 182 -6.93 -8.08 -11.69
N VAL A 183 -8.25 -7.98 -11.59
CA VAL A 183 -9.04 -8.54 -10.48
C VAL A 183 -10.30 -9.12 -11.11
N THR A 184 -10.48 -10.42 -10.98
CA THR A 184 -11.63 -11.15 -11.51
C THR A 184 -12.90 -10.88 -10.69
N PRO A 185 -14.10 -11.19 -11.22
CA PRO A 185 -15.35 -11.00 -10.46
C PRO A 185 -15.39 -11.74 -9.12
N ALA A 186 -14.80 -12.94 -9.03
CA ALA A 186 -14.77 -13.71 -7.78
C ALA A 186 -13.82 -13.10 -6.74
N GLU A 187 -12.67 -12.57 -7.19
CA GLU A 187 -11.72 -11.86 -6.32
C GLU A 187 -12.30 -10.53 -5.84
N ASN A 188 -13.00 -9.80 -6.72
CA ASN A 188 -13.71 -8.57 -6.35
C ASN A 188 -14.74 -8.84 -5.25
N GLU A 189 -15.54 -9.91 -5.39
CA GLU A 189 -16.50 -10.32 -4.36
C GLU A 189 -15.80 -10.68 -3.05
N GLY A 190 -14.72 -11.46 -3.09
CA GLY A 190 -13.94 -11.85 -1.92
C GLY A 190 -13.31 -10.67 -1.19
N LEU A 191 -12.71 -9.73 -1.93
CA LEU A 191 -12.10 -8.51 -1.38
C LEU A 191 -13.16 -7.56 -0.80
N THR A 192 -14.33 -7.46 -1.45
CA THR A 192 -15.48 -6.70 -0.92
C THR A 192 -15.94 -7.29 0.42
N GLN A 193 -16.09 -8.62 0.50
CA GLN A 193 -16.47 -9.29 1.75
C GLN A 193 -15.42 -9.12 2.86
N PHE A 194 -14.13 -9.15 2.50
CA PHE A 194 -13.03 -8.91 3.42
C PHE A 194 -13.10 -7.49 4.02
N LEU A 195 -13.28 -6.46 3.19
CA LEU A 195 -13.38 -5.08 3.66
C LEU A 195 -14.68 -4.81 4.43
N ALA A 196 -15.80 -5.43 4.04
CA ALA A 196 -17.06 -5.34 4.78
C ALA A 196 -16.93 -5.82 6.25
N GLN A 197 -15.96 -6.70 6.53
CA GLN A 197 -15.66 -7.21 7.88
C GLN A 197 -14.61 -6.36 8.63
N GLY A 198 -14.23 -5.20 8.08
CA GLY A 198 -13.18 -4.36 8.66
C GLY A 198 -11.77 -4.78 8.23
N GLY A 199 -11.61 -5.48 7.11
CA GLY A 199 -10.31 -5.81 6.54
C GLY A 199 -9.45 -4.58 6.21
N ARG A 200 -8.16 -4.81 5.99
CA ARG A 200 -7.17 -3.79 5.58
C ARG A 200 -6.57 -4.19 4.23
N LEU A 201 -6.79 -3.39 3.19
CA LEU A 201 -6.35 -3.72 1.82
C LEU A 201 -5.35 -2.70 1.30
N PHE A 202 -4.26 -3.16 0.72
CA PHE A 202 -3.45 -2.38 -0.21
C PHE A 202 -3.52 -3.05 -1.58
N LEU A 203 -4.21 -2.42 -2.54
CA LEU A 203 -4.32 -2.91 -3.92
C LEU A 203 -3.48 -2.01 -4.85
N THR A 204 -2.56 -2.62 -5.58
CA THR A 204 -1.80 -1.95 -6.65
C THR A 204 -2.11 -2.64 -7.96
N SER A 205 -2.74 -1.90 -8.88
CA SER A 205 -3.21 -2.46 -10.13
C SER A 205 -3.38 -1.37 -11.18
N GLN A 206 -2.70 -1.53 -12.31
CA GLN A 206 -3.05 -0.77 -13.51
C GLN A 206 -4.31 -1.37 -14.15
N ASP A 207 -5.12 -0.56 -14.80
CA ASP A 207 -6.32 -0.97 -15.55
C ASP A 207 -7.46 -1.60 -14.72
N PHE A 208 -7.33 -1.67 -13.39
CA PHE A 208 -8.39 -2.20 -12.52
C PHE A 208 -9.72 -1.48 -12.73
N LEU A 209 -9.69 -0.15 -12.89
CA LEU A 209 -10.90 0.68 -12.93
C LEU A 209 -11.70 0.47 -14.20
N TYR A 210 -11.05 0.10 -15.31
CA TYR A 210 -11.72 -0.24 -16.56
C TYR A 210 -12.81 -1.29 -16.37
N TYR A 211 -12.47 -2.37 -15.64
CA TYR A 211 -13.39 -3.48 -15.39
C TYR A 211 -14.25 -3.28 -14.14
N ASN A 212 -13.72 -2.59 -13.12
CA ASN A 212 -14.27 -2.66 -11.77
C ASN A 212 -14.86 -1.35 -11.23
N LEU A 213 -14.84 -0.22 -11.97
CA LEU A 213 -15.37 1.06 -11.46
C LEU A 213 -16.78 0.92 -10.88
N ASN A 214 -17.68 0.20 -11.56
CA ASN A 214 -19.09 0.07 -11.15
C ASN A 214 -19.34 -1.00 -10.06
N THR A 215 -18.30 -1.40 -9.32
CA THR A 215 -18.40 -2.38 -8.24
C THR A 215 -18.34 -1.71 -6.86
N PRO A 216 -18.93 -2.31 -5.82
CA PRO A 216 -18.79 -1.80 -4.44
C PRO A 216 -17.32 -1.69 -4.02
N LEU A 217 -16.46 -2.62 -4.44
CA LEU A 217 -15.03 -2.57 -4.17
C LEU A 217 -14.44 -1.21 -4.57
N ALA A 218 -14.66 -0.75 -5.81
CA ALA A 218 -14.09 0.51 -6.28
C ALA A 218 -14.74 1.74 -5.63
N GLN A 219 -16.08 1.82 -5.63
CA GLN A 219 -16.80 3.03 -5.24
C GLN A 219 -16.96 3.21 -3.73
N GLU A 220 -17.24 2.13 -3.01
CA GLU A 220 -17.49 2.19 -1.56
C GLU A 220 -16.20 2.02 -0.77
N TYR A 221 -15.31 1.11 -1.22
CA TYR A 221 -14.13 0.72 -0.44
C TYR A 221 -12.82 1.34 -0.91
N LEU A 222 -12.52 1.38 -2.21
CA LEU A 222 -11.28 2.03 -2.68
C LEU A 222 -11.42 3.55 -2.76
N GLY A 223 -12.63 4.08 -2.58
CA GLY A 223 -12.90 5.51 -2.52
C GLY A 223 -12.75 6.21 -3.87
N VAL A 224 -13.08 5.52 -4.96
CA VAL A 224 -13.01 6.01 -6.35
C VAL A 224 -14.41 6.40 -6.83
N LEU A 225 -14.59 7.68 -7.16
CA LEU A 225 -15.84 8.19 -7.71
C LEU A 225 -15.93 7.93 -9.22
N ASP A 226 -14.84 8.22 -9.92
CA ASP A 226 -14.70 8.12 -11.37
C ASP A 226 -13.20 8.02 -11.74
N TYR A 227 -12.87 7.85 -13.01
CA TYR A 227 -11.49 7.67 -13.44
C TYR A 227 -11.22 8.17 -14.87
N ARG A 228 -9.94 8.34 -15.19
CA ARG A 228 -9.45 8.51 -16.56
C ARG A 228 -8.69 7.25 -16.95
N GLU A 229 -9.30 6.46 -17.81
CA GLU A 229 -8.74 5.22 -18.35
C GLU A 229 -7.45 5.48 -19.11
N SER A 230 -6.46 4.60 -18.94
CA SER A 230 -5.21 4.60 -19.71
C SER A 230 -4.59 6.01 -19.76
N PHE A 231 -4.57 6.68 -18.61
CA PHE A 231 -4.06 8.02 -18.44
C PHE A 231 -2.56 8.11 -18.74
N THR A 232 -1.84 7.00 -18.59
CA THR A 232 -0.40 6.84 -18.88
C THR A 232 0.52 7.78 -18.10
N PRO A 233 0.42 7.81 -16.76
CA PRO A 233 1.30 8.66 -15.94
C PRO A 233 2.76 8.23 -16.13
N THR A 234 3.66 9.21 -16.24
CA THR A 234 5.12 8.97 -16.41
C THR A 234 5.94 9.36 -15.19
N ALA A 235 5.30 10.01 -14.21
CA ALA A 235 5.90 10.36 -12.94
C ALA A 235 4.82 10.47 -11.86
N VAL A 236 5.20 10.37 -10.60
CA VAL A 236 4.35 10.65 -9.44
C VAL A 236 4.89 11.75 -8.55
N LEU A 237 3.98 12.43 -7.87
CA LEU A 237 4.26 13.40 -6.83
C LEU A 237 3.57 12.96 -5.55
N ALA A 238 4.25 13.12 -4.42
CA ALA A 238 3.66 12.93 -3.11
C ALA A 238 2.50 13.91 -2.88
N GLY A 239 1.40 13.39 -2.34
CA GLY A 239 0.27 14.18 -1.89
C GLY A 239 0.57 14.97 -0.60
N ASN A 240 -0.45 15.66 -0.10
CA ASN A 240 -0.33 16.58 1.03
C ASN A 240 -0.58 15.93 2.41
N ASN A 241 -1.08 14.69 2.46
CA ASN A 241 -1.41 14.03 3.72
C ASN A 241 -0.18 13.29 4.28
N PRO A 242 0.47 13.78 5.34
CA PRO A 242 1.72 13.22 5.85
C PRO A 242 1.56 11.82 6.48
N ALA A 243 0.33 11.35 6.71
CA ALA A 243 0.07 10.02 7.23
C ALA A 243 0.16 8.92 6.15
N ILE A 244 -0.02 9.27 4.87
CA ILE A 244 -0.04 8.31 3.75
C ILE A 244 0.92 8.70 2.61
N SER A 245 1.20 9.99 2.40
CA SER A 245 2.08 10.44 1.33
C SER A 245 3.55 10.19 1.69
N PRO A 246 4.32 9.45 0.87
CA PRO A 246 5.74 9.24 1.12
C PRO A 246 6.53 10.54 0.90
N GLN A 247 7.68 10.65 1.56
CA GLN A 247 8.53 11.83 1.42
C GLN A 247 9.41 11.72 0.18
N LEU A 248 8.96 12.31 -0.92
CA LEU A 248 9.70 12.39 -2.17
C LEU A 248 10.39 13.76 -2.30
N ALA A 249 11.59 13.79 -2.89
CA ALA A 249 12.32 15.04 -3.14
C ALA A 249 11.64 15.90 -4.23
N GLY A 250 10.93 15.27 -5.15
CA GLY A 250 10.24 15.91 -6.26
C GLY A 250 9.33 14.94 -7.00
N PRO A 251 8.95 15.27 -8.26
CA PRO A 251 8.32 14.28 -9.12
C PRO A 251 9.28 13.10 -9.33
N GLU A 252 8.81 11.91 -9.00
CA GLU A 252 9.51 10.64 -9.16
C GLU A 252 9.11 10.01 -10.50
N PRO A 253 10.04 9.79 -11.44
CA PRO A 253 9.75 9.09 -12.68
C PRO A 253 9.21 7.67 -12.44
N LEU A 254 8.33 7.21 -13.31
CA LEU A 254 7.86 5.83 -13.33
C LEU A 254 8.58 5.07 -14.44
N ASP A 255 9.26 3.99 -14.09
CA ASP A 255 9.89 3.08 -15.04
C ASP A 255 9.00 1.85 -15.28
N PHE A 256 8.33 1.87 -16.42
CA PHE A 256 7.49 0.76 -16.88
C PHE A 256 8.31 -0.36 -17.53
N GLY A 257 9.57 -0.12 -17.92
CA GLY A 257 10.42 -1.08 -18.61
C GLY A 257 9.73 -1.68 -19.85
N VAL A 258 9.30 -2.93 -19.75
CA VAL A 258 8.62 -3.70 -20.81
C VAL A 258 7.09 -3.58 -20.78
N TYR A 259 6.54 -2.95 -19.74
CA TYR A 259 5.10 -2.78 -19.60
C TYR A 259 4.59 -1.75 -20.60
N GLN A 260 3.49 -2.08 -21.27
CA GLN A 260 2.64 -1.02 -21.78
C GLN A 260 2.00 -0.29 -20.60
N ASN A 261 2.05 1.04 -20.61
CA ASN A 261 1.49 1.82 -19.51
C ASN A 261 -0.04 1.89 -19.64
N HIS A 262 -0.74 1.17 -18.78
CA HIS A 262 -2.20 1.20 -18.61
C HIS A 262 -2.61 1.88 -17.30
N GLY A 263 -1.74 2.75 -16.76
CA GLY A 263 -2.02 3.44 -15.50
C GLY A 263 -3.23 4.37 -15.61
N ASP A 264 -4.10 4.32 -14.61
CA ASP A 264 -5.34 5.08 -14.53
C ASP A 264 -5.20 6.33 -13.67
N GLY A 265 -5.88 7.40 -14.07
CA GLY A 265 -6.10 8.59 -13.24
C GLY A 265 -7.35 8.43 -12.38
N ILE A 266 -7.29 8.78 -11.10
CA ILE A 266 -8.35 8.55 -10.12
C ILE A 266 -9.07 9.86 -9.78
N ILE A 267 -10.39 9.88 -9.92
CA ILE A 267 -11.25 10.92 -9.35
C ILE A 267 -11.78 10.37 -8.02
N PRO A 268 -11.29 10.86 -6.86
CA PRO A 268 -11.65 10.31 -5.57
C PRO A 268 -13.07 10.72 -5.14
N VAL A 269 -13.72 9.86 -4.36
CA VAL A 269 -14.91 10.21 -3.57
C VAL A 269 -14.54 11.33 -2.57
N PRO A 270 -15.44 12.30 -2.27
CA PRO A 270 -15.20 13.28 -1.22
C PRO A 270 -14.91 12.60 0.13
N GLY A 271 -13.78 12.94 0.76
CA GLY A 271 -13.33 12.34 2.01
C GLY A 271 -12.15 11.37 1.83
N SER A 272 -12.04 10.72 0.67
CA SER A 272 -10.85 9.95 0.31
C SER A 272 -9.62 10.85 0.23
N GLN A 273 -8.45 10.28 0.47
CA GLN A 273 -7.18 10.98 0.63
C GLN A 273 -6.24 10.66 -0.54
N PRO A 274 -6.14 11.52 -1.56
CA PRO A 274 -5.10 11.40 -2.58
C PRO A 274 -3.71 11.44 -1.95
N PHE A 275 -2.85 10.48 -2.32
CA PHE A 275 -1.49 10.41 -1.78
C PHE A 275 -0.40 10.33 -2.84
N PHE A 276 -0.76 10.00 -4.08
CA PHE A 276 0.10 10.16 -5.26
C PHE A 276 -0.64 10.85 -6.41
N TRP A 277 0.07 11.73 -7.11
CA TRP A 277 -0.43 12.53 -8.23
C TRP A 277 0.43 12.34 -9.48
N SER A 278 -0.17 12.21 -10.66
CA SER A 278 0.48 11.86 -11.94
C SER A 278 1.40 12.92 -12.57
N GLY A 279 1.64 14.05 -11.89
CA GLY A 279 2.31 15.21 -12.48
C GLY A 279 1.51 15.94 -13.57
N GLN A 280 0.32 15.44 -13.96
CA GLN A 280 -0.52 15.99 -15.04
C GLN A 280 -1.82 16.67 -14.60
N ASP A 281 -2.28 16.46 -13.35
CA ASP A 281 -3.41 17.13 -12.66
C ASP A 281 -4.22 16.16 -11.80
N ILE A 282 -4.13 14.86 -12.05
CA ILE A 282 -5.00 13.85 -11.43
C ILE A 282 -4.24 12.93 -10.45
N PRO A 283 -4.87 12.52 -9.34
CA PRO A 283 -4.35 11.45 -8.50
C PRO A 283 -4.15 10.14 -9.25
N VAL A 284 -3.19 9.33 -8.81
CA VAL A 284 -3.02 7.92 -9.22
C VAL A 284 -2.95 6.99 -8.01
N GLY A 285 -2.99 7.57 -6.81
CA GLY A 285 -3.10 6.83 -5.56
C GLY A 285 -4.08 7.51 -4.61
N VAL A 286 -4.99 6.73 -4.06
CA VAL A 286 -6.01 7.18 -3.10
C VAL A 286 -6.07 6.25 -1.89
N ALA A 287 -6.36 6.81 -0.72
CA ALA A 287 -6.61 6.07 0.50
C ALA A 287 -8.00 6.40 1.05
N ALA A 288 -8.76 5.39 1.46
CA ALA A 288 -10.11 5.52 1.99
C ALA A 288 -10.29 4.67 3.25
N ALA A 289 -11.11 5.13 4.19
CA ALA A 289 -11.26 4.49 5.49
C ALA A 289 -12.64 4.73 6.11
N ASP A 290 -13.09 3.73 6.83
CA ASP A 290 -14.19 3.74 7.80
C ASP A 290 -13.82 2.73 8.92
N THR A 291 -14.66 1.72 9.19
CA THR A 291 -14.32 0.56 10.01
C THR A 291 -13.25 -0.33 9.34
N TRP A 292 -13.12 -0.22 8.03
CA TRP A 292 -12.09 -0.80 7.17
C TRP A 292 -11.09 0.27 6.72
N ARG A 293 -9.94 -0.13 6.15
CA ARG A 293 -9.04 0.81 5.45
C ARG A 293 -8.54 0.22 4.15
N ALA A 294 -8.51 1.02 3.10
CA ALA A 294 -7.99 0.63 1.81
C ALA A 294 -7.06 1.69 1.22
N VAL A 295 -5.96 1.24 0.62
CA VAL A 295 -5.09 2.04 -0.24
C VAL A 295 -5.16 1.44 -1.63
N PHE A 296 -5.39 2.28 -2.63
CA PHE A 296 -5.44 1.89 -4.03
C PHE A 296 -4.45 2.71 -4.85
N LEU A 297 -3.67 2.02 -5.68
CA LEU A 297 -2.84 2.60 -6.74
C LEU A 297 -3.36 2.16 -8.09
N GLY A 298 -3.72 3.12 -8.93
CA GLY A 298 -4.07 2.91 -10.35
C GLY A 298 -2.84 2.73 -11.25
N ILE A 299 -1.67 2.46 -10.66
CA ILE A 299 -0.40 2.21 -11.33
C ILE A 299 0.29 1.02 -10.65
N PRO A 300 1.21 0.32 -11.33
CA PRO A 300 1.98 -0.75 -10.71
C PRO A 300 3.06 -0.15 -9.79
N LEU A 301 3.04 -0.51 -8.51
CA LEU A 301 3.95 0.01 -7.49
C LEU A 301 5.44 -0.19 -7.82
N GLU A 302 5.78 -1.29 -8.50
CA GLU A 302 7.12 -1.66 -8.96
C GLU A 302 7.74 -0.68 -9.96
N THR A 303 6.93 0.19 -10.56
CA THR A 303 7.42 1.22 -11.49
C THR A 303 8.14 2.36 -10.76
N LEU A 304 8.00 2.46 -9.43
CA LEU A 304 8.81 3.34 -8.60
C LEU A 304 10.26 2.85 -8.55
N ASP A 305 11.18 3.79 -8.39
CA ASP A 305 12.60 3.51 -8.18
C ASP A 305 12.87 2.84 -6.81
N ASP A 306 14.12 2.43 -6.59
CA ASP A 306 14.52 1.75 -5.35
C ASP A 306 14.49 2.65 -4.11
N THR A 307 14.29 3.96 -4.26
CA THR A 307 14.22 4.90 -3.14
C THR A 307 12.77 5.22 -2.75
N ALA A 308 11.88 5.36 -3.72
CA ALA A 308 10.48 5.70 -3.54
C ALA A 308 9.61 4.47 -3.22
N LEU A 309 9.91 3.30 -3.78
CA LEU A 309 9.12 2.07 -3.56
C LEU A 309 9.05 1.69 -2.06
N PRO A 310 10.17 1.60 -1.31
CA PRO A 310 10.11 1.26 0.11
C PRO A 310 9.34 2.29 0.94
N LEU A 311 9.46 3.58 0.59
CA LEU A 311 8.71 4.65 1.26
C LEU A 311 7.20 4.54 1.01
N ALA A 312 6.81 4.28 -0.25
CA ALA A 312 5.42 4.07 -0.61
C ALA A 312 4.81 2.85 0.10
N MET A 313 5.55 1.72 0.13
CA MET A 313 5.13 0.51 0.85
C MET A 313 4.97 0.78 2.35
N ASN A 314 5.99 1.38 3.00
CA ASN A 314 5.95 1.74 4.41
C ASN A 314 4.74 2.62 4.75
N ASN A 315 4.47 3.63 3.92
CA ASN A 315 3.39 4.56 4.17
C ASN A 315 2.02 3.91 3.95
N ALA A 316 1.83 3.14 2.88
CA ALA A 316 0.58 2.43 2.59
C ALA A 316 0.25 1.41 3.69
N VAL A 317 1.20 0.53 4.01
CA VAL A 317 1.04 -0.52 5.04
C VAL A 317 0.88 0.10 6.44
N GLY A 318 1.63 1.16 6.75
CA GLY A 318 1.46 1.91 8.00
C GLY A 318 0.09 2.57 8.10
N TRP A 319 -0.42 3.15 7.00
CA TRP A 319 -1.70 3.87 6.99
C TRP A 319 -2.93 2.96 7.07
N ILE A 320 -2.89 1.77 6.45
CA ILE A 320 -3.99 0.80 6.58
C ILE A 320 -4.02 0.17 7.98
N SER A 321 -2.97 0.31 8.79
CA SER A 321 -3.01 -0.14 10.19
C SER A 321 -4.02 0.66 11.03
N ASP A 322 -4.39 0.13 12.20
CA ASP A 322 -5.24 0.86 13.17
C ASP A 322 -4.56 2.15 13.70
N LEU A 323 -3.24 2.29 13.52
CA LEU A 323 -2.48 3.48 13.90
C LEU A 323 -2.22 4.43 12.73
N GLY A 324 -2.86 4.21 11.57
CA GLY A 324 -2.54 4.92 10.34
C GLY A 324 -2.60 6.43 10.41
N ASP A 325 -3.50 6.97 11.23
CA ASP A 325 -3.68 8.42 11.43
C ASP A 325 -2.62 9.04 12.36
N SER A 326 -1.64 8.24 12.82
CA SER A 326 -0.55 8.73 13.63
C SER A 326 0.42 9.58 12.81
N THR A 327 0.85 10.70 13.37
CA THR A 327 1.67 11.70 12.69
C THR A 327 2.94 12.02 13.47
N PHE A 328 3.97 12.44 12.74
CA PHE A 328 5.19 12.99 13.30
C PHE A 328 5.55 14.26 12.54
N ALA A 329 5.64 15.37 13.25
CA ALA A 329 5.83 16.68 12.65
C ALA A 329 6.85 17.53 13.42
N VAL A 330 7.47 18.44 12.69
CA VAL A 330 8.30 19.52 13.22
C VAL A 330 7.55 20.84 13.08
N ASP A 331 7.73 21.75 14.03
CA ASP A 331 6.99 23.01 14.13
C ASP A 331 7.11 23.90 12.88
N ARG A 332 8.28 23.87 12.22
CA ARG A 332 8.56 24.67 11.04
C ARG A 332 9.36 23.88 10.02
N ARG A 333 8.93 23.98 8.76
CA ARG A 333 9.62 23.42 7.59
C ARG A 333 11.04 23.96 7.45
N VAL A 334 11.26 25.21 7.81
CA VAL A 334 12.56 25.88 7.69
C VAL A 334 12.94 26.61 8.98
N GLY A 335 14.23 26.66 9.28
CA GLY A 335 14.77 27.80 10.01
C GLY A 335 16.26 27.73 10.28
N LEU A 336 16.75 28.59 11.18
CA LEU A 336 18.19 28.72 11.44
C LEU A 336 18.77 27.47 12.14
N PRO A 337 19.96 27.01 11.72
CA PRO A 337 20.81 26.10 12.49
C PRO A 337 21.08 26.62 13.91
N GLY A 338 21.30 25.72 14.87
CA GLY A 338 21.59 26.08 16.26
C GLY A 338 20.38 26.57 17.07
N GLN A 339 19.20 26.74 16.44
CA GLN A 339 17.96 27.09 17.15
C GLN A 339 17.09 25.86 17.41
N PRO A 340 16.47 25.74 18.60
CA PRO A 340 15.63 24.59 18.91
C PRO A 340 14.42 24.51 17.98
N ARG A 341 14.12 23.29 17.52
CA ARG A 341 12.91 22.89 16.79
C ARG A 341 12.02 22.07 17.70
N ALA A 342 10.71 22.29 17.63
CA ALA A 342 9.75 21.50 18.40
C ALA A 342 9.20 20.37 17.54
N TYR A 343 9.34 19.14 18.03
CA TYR A 343 8.83 17.94 17.40
C TYR A 343 7.60 17.44 18.14
N THR A 344 6.57 17.04 17.41
CA THR A 344 5.31 16.53 17.94
C THR A 344 4.99 15.18 17.32
N ILE A 345 4.81 14.17 18.17
CA ILE A 345 4.31 12.85 17.79
C ILE A 345 2.87 12.76 18.28
N THR A 346 1.94 12.48 17.37
CA THR A 346 0.54 12.18 17.73
C THR A 346 0.25 10.74 17.36
N LEU A 347 0.05 9.89 18.37
CA LEU A 347 -0.49 8.56 18.16
C LEU A 347 -2.01 8.59 18.23
N ARG A 348 -2.65 7.89 17.31
CA ARG A 348 -4.11 7.71 17.29
C ARG A 348 -4.42 6.25 17.00
N ASN A 349 -5.28 5.65 17.83
CA ASN A 349 -5.78 4.30 17.60
C ASN A 349 -7.22 4.36 17.06
N ALA A 350 -7.39 4.05 15.77
CA ALA A 350 -8.69 3.98 15.10
C ALA A 350 -9.38 2.61 15.27
N ALA A 351 -8.75 1.63 15.93
CA ALA A 351 -9.35 0.32 16.13
C ALA A 351 -10.67 0.39 16.91
N ILE A 352 -11.66 -0.38 16.49
CA ILE A 352 -12.85 -0.72 17.29
C ILE A 352 -12.57 -2.03 18.03
N ALA A 353 -11.59 -2.00 18.94
CA ALA A 353 -11.12 -3.18 19.66
C ALA A 353 -10.55 -2.81 21.04
N PRO A 354 -10.31 -3.79 21.94
CA PRO A 354 -9.61 -3.53 23.20
C PRO A 354 -8.27 -2.84 23.01
N ALA A 355 -7.79 -2.21 24.07
CA ALA A 355 -6.50 -1.52 24.09
C ALA A 355 -5.38 -2.44 23.61
N ASN A 356 -4.55 -1.94 22.69
CA ASN A 356 -3.42 -2.69 22.15
C ASN A 356 -2.10 -2.06 22.56
N GLN A 357 -1.09 -2.91 22.65
CA GLN A 357 0.26 -2.49 22.99
C GLN A 357 0.93 -1.81 21.79
N VAL A 358 1.45 -0.62 22.02
CA VAL A 358 2.18 0.20 21.05
C VAL A 358 3.57 0.50 21.58
N TRP A 359 4.55 0.48 20.67
CA TRP A 359 5.92 0.88 20.95
C TRP A 359 6.33 1.98 19.99
N LEU A 360 7.05 2.95 20.53
CA LEU A 360 7.62 4.08 19.81
C LEU A 360 9.12 4.08 20.02
N THR A 361 9.82 4.30 18.92
CA THR A 361 11.25 4.50 18.88
C THR A 361 11.56 5.66 17.95
N ASN A 362 12.23 6.68 18.46
CA ASN A 362 12.78 7.76 17.66
C ASN A 362 14.26 7.94 17.98
N THR A 363 15.11 7.49 17.08
CA THR A 363 16.57 7.66 17.19
C THR A 363 16.92 9.01 16.58
N LEU A 364 17.44 9.93 17.40
CA LEU A 364 17.79 11.25 16.93
C LEU A 364 19.00 11.17 15.97
N PRO A 365 18.87 11.68 14.73
CA PRO A 365 19.96 11.72 13.78
C PRO A 365 21.13 12.55 14.33
N ALA A 366 22.34 12.37 13.79
CA ALA A 366 23.57 12.94 14.35
C ALA A 366 23.51 14.48 14.46
N GLU A 367 22.80 15.10 13.53
CA GLU A 367 22.61 16.54 13.39
C GLU A 367 21.72 17.13 14.49
N LEU A 368 20.93 16.32 15.21
CA LEU A 368 19.99 16.78 16.22
C LEU A 368 20.47 16.47 17.64
N THR A 369 20.48 17.48 18.52
CA THR A 369 20.72 17.29 19.95
C THR A 369 19.44 17.56 20.74
N LEU A 370 18.99 16.59 21.55
CA LEU A 370 17.82 16.77 22.40
C LEU A 370 18.04 17.92 23.40
N VAL A 371 17.05 18.81 23.54
CA VAL A 371 17.03 19.81 24.61
C VAL A 371 16.64 19.12 25.93
N PRO A 372 17.51 19.12 26.96
CA PRO A 372 17.22 18.46 28.23
C PRO A 372 15.92 18.97 28.86
N GLY A 373 15.09 18.05 29.38
CA GLY A 373 13.83 18.38 30.05
C GLY A 373 12.68 18.82 29.14
N SER A 374 12.88 18.85 27.81
CA SER A 374 11.82 19.22 26.85
C SER A 374 10.85 18.08 26.51
N LEU A 375 11.23 16.83 26.78
CA LEU A 375 10.45 15.64 26.44
C LEU A 375 9.21 15.50 27.33
N THR A 376 8.05 15.34 26.71
CA THR A 376 6.74 15.16 27.37
C THR A 376 6.05 13.86 26.92
N GLY A 377 4.83 13.62 27.41
CA GLY A 377 4.04 12.45 27.03
C GLY A 377 4.47 11.14 27.70
N GLY A 378 5.46 11.17 28.60
CA GLY A 378 5.93 10.02 29.38
C GLY A 378 6.88 9.08 28.63
N ALA A 379 7.46 9.54 27.52
CA ALA A 379 8.56 8.84 26.86
C ALA A 379 9.87 8.98 27.65
N GLY A 380 10.75 7.98 27.55
CA GLY A 380 12.11 8.02 28.08
C GLY A 380 13.13 8.39 27.00
N TYR A 381 14.31 8.84 27.42
CA TYR A 381 15.44 9.11 26.53
C TYR A 381 16.68 8.34 27.00
N ASP A 382 17.25 7.54 26.11
CA ASP A 382 18.57 6.93 26.27
C ASP A 382 19.61 7.78 25.54
N ALA A 383 20.50 8.41 26.29
CA ALA A 383 21.55 9.26 25.73
C ALA A 383 22.65 8.49 25.01
N ALA A 384 22.93 7.24 25.38
CA ALA A 384 23.95 6.41 24.75
C ALA A 384 23.49 5.93 23.37
N ALA A 385 22.22 5.53 23.26
CA ALA A 385 21.59 5.15 22.00
C ALA A 385 21.02 6.34 21.21
N ARG A 386 21.00 7.55 21.80
CA ARG A 386 20.31 8.75 21.27
C ARG A 386 18.84 8.50 20.94
N GLN A 387 18.17 7.67 21.74
CA GLN A 387 16.86 7.12 21.41
C GLN A 387 15.78 7.58 22.37
N ILE A 388 14.71 8.15 21.85
CA ILE A 388 13.46 8.40 22.56
C ILE A 388 12.59 7.16 22.42
N THR A 389 12.12 6.61 23.54
CA THR A 389 11.28 5.40 23.55
C THR A 389 10.04 5.56 24.40
N TRP A 390 8.95 4.93 23.96
CA TRP A 390 7.76 4.76 24.78
C TRP A 390 7.10 3.42 24.48
N GLN A 391 6.51 2.81 25.50
CA GLN A 391 5.71 1.60 25.39
C GLN A 391 4.46 1.75 26.25
N GLY A 392 3.29 1.40 25.72
CA GLY A 392 2.06 1.36 26.51
C GLY A 392 0.83 0.93 25.73
N GLY A 393 -0.27 0.73 26.46
CA GLY A 393 -1.58 0.46 25.87
C GLY A 393 -2.22 1.74 25.34
N LEU A 394 -2.84 1.67 24.15
CA LEU A 394 -3.64 2.74 23.58
C LEU A 394 -5.07 2.24 23.30
N ASN A 395 -6.04 2.79 24.02
CA ASN A 395 -7.45 2.40 23.91
C ASN A 395 -8.04 2.74 22.53
N SER A 396 -9.13 2.07 22.16
CA SER A 396 -9.95 2.43 20.99
C SER A 396 -10.33 3.90 21.00
N GLY A 397 -10.16 4.58 19.88
CA GLY A 397 -10.47 6.01 19.69
C GLY A 397 -9.55 6.98 20.44
N ALA A 398 -8.63 6.48 21.27
CA ALA A 398 -7.75 7.33 22.06
C ALA A 398 -6.60 7.89 21.21
N ALA A 399 -6.14 9.07 21.61
CA ALA A 399 -4.93 9.68 21.09
C ALA A 399 -3.95 9.98 22.23
N ARG A 400 -2.65 9.92 21.92
CA ARG A 400 -1.57 10.29 22.84
C ARG A 400 -0.57 11.18 22.13
N VAL A 401 -0.18 12.26 22.79
CA VAL A 401 0.75 13.24 22.24
C VAL A 401 2.07 13.22 23.03
N PHE A 402 3.18 13.25 22.30
CA PHE A 402 4.52 13.43 22.84
C PHE A 402 5.13 14.64 22.16
N THR A 403 5.79 15.49 22.92
CA THR A 403 6.55 16.62 22.37
C THR A 403 7.96 16.61 22.93
N TYR A 404 8.90 17.12 22.14
CA TYR A 404 10.25 17.43 22.60
C TYR A 404 10.85 18.53 21.73
N GLN A 405 11.94 19.12 22.19
CA GLN A 405 12.74 20.05 21.40
C GLN A 405 14.09 19.43 21.08
N ALA A 406 14.57 19.62 19.85
CA ALA A 406 15.92 19.27 19.46
C ALA A 406 16.58 20.42 18.70
N VAL A 407 17.88 20.60 18.89
CA VAL A 407 18.68 21.66 18.26
C VAL A 407 19.46 21.05 17.10
N PRO A 408 19.24 21.50 15.85
CA PRO A 408 20.11 21.20 14.73
C PRO A 408 21.50 21.79 14.93
N ASP A 409 22.56 21.07 14.54
CA ASP A 409 23.94 21.55 14.59
C ASP A 409 24.06 22.95 13.96
N ALA A 410 24.69 23.89 14.69
CA ALA A 410 24.84 25.27 14.26
C ALA A 410 25.68 25.44 12.98
N ASN A 411 26.46 24.42 12.61
CA ASN A 411 27.34 24.44 11.43
C ASN A 411 26.69 23.83 10.18
N LEU A 412 25.40 23.46 10.22
CA LEU A 412 24.70 22.93 9.05
C LEU A 412 24.73 23.96 7.90
N PRO A 413 25.19 23.58 6.69
CA PRO A 413 25.14 24.45 5.53
C PRO A 413 23.71 24.89 5.22
N PRO A 414 23.48 26.13 4.75
CA PRO A 414 22.18 26.55 4.22
C PRO A 414 21.68 25.61 3.12
N GLY A 415 20.39 25.31 3.13
CA GLY A 415 19.75 24.34 2.23
C GLY A 415 19.89 22.88 2.67
N THR A 416 20.48 22.57 3.82
CA THR A 416 20.59 21.18 4.31
C THR A 416 19.28 20.69 4.91
N ALA A 417 18.78 19.53 4.46
CA ALA A 417 17.66 18.83 5.09
C ALA A 417 18.12 18.03 6.32
N VAL A 418 17.34 18.10 7.40
CA VAL A 418 17.48 17.25 8.59
C VAL A 418 16.23 16.40 8.71
N THR A 419 16.36 15.10 8.42
CA THR A 419 15.28 14.11 8.51
C THR A 419 15.35 13.40 9.84
N ASN A 420 14.27 13.48 10.61
CA ASN A 420 14.12 12.77 11.88
C ASN A 420 13.04 11.70 11.72
N THR A 421 13.34 10.46 12.09
CA THR A 421 12.48 9.30 11.81
C THR A 421 11.94 8.67 13.08
N LEU A 422 10.62 8.46 13.12
CA LEU A 422 9.89 7.76 14.17
C LEU A 422 9.47 6.38 13.65
N SER A 423 9.89 5.33 14.35
CA SER A 423 9.40 3.97 14.17
C SER A 423 8.27 3.67 15.16
N ILE A 424 7.16 3.14 14.65
CA ILE A 424 5.96 2.75 15.39
C ILE A 424 5.76 1.25 15.20
N TYR A 425 5.62 0.51 16.30
CA TYR A 425 5.25 -0.90 16.27
C TYR A 425 3.88 -1.11 16.93
N TYR A 426 2.99 -1.78 16.20
CA TYR A 426 1.63 -2.08 16.60
C TYR A 426 1.46 -3.57 16.89
N GLY A 427 1.32 -3.93 18.16
CA GLY A 427 1.32 -5.33 18.60
C GLY A 427 0.17 -6.18 18.06
N ARG A 428 -1.00 -5.57 17.77
CA ARG A 428 -2.17 -6.32 17.27
C ARG A 428 -1.91 -6.92 15.90
N HIS A 429 -1.36 -6.14 14.97
CA HIS A 429 -1.05 -6.60 13.61
C HIS A 429 0.40 -7.08 13.47
N GLN A 430 1.20 -7.02 14.54
CA GLN A 430 2.65 -7.23 14.53
C GLN A 430 3.37 -6.41 13.45
N LEU A 431 2.86 -5.20 13.22
CA LEU A 431 3.27 -4.36 12.11
C LEU A 431 4.17 -3.25 12.62
N ARG A 432 5.28 -3.03 11.92
CA ARG A 432 6.18 -1.88 12.11
C ARG A 432 6.09 -0.97 10.90
N PHE A 433 6.07 0.34 11.14
CA PHE A 433 6.12 1.34 10.09
C PHE A 433 6.74 2.63 10.63
N GLU A 434 7.12 3.51 9.71
CA GLU A 434 7.83 4.74 10.02
C GLU A 434 7.04 5.99 9.61
N ARG A 435 7.34 7.08 10.31
CA ARG A 435 6.96 8.47 9.98
C ARG A 435 8.20 9.33 10.09
N ALA A 436 8.32 10.35 9.25
CA ALA A 436 9.46 11.25 9.30
C ALA A 436 9.01 12.71 9.42
N ALA A 437 9.84 13.52 10.07
CA ALA A 437 9.71 14.97 10.13
C ALA A 437 10.98 15.59 9.56
N VAL A 438 10.83 16.43 8.53
CA VAL A 438 11.94 17.08 7.83
C VAL A 438 11.91 18.58 8.09
N THR A 439 13.06 19.13 8.47
CA THR A 439 13.29 20.58 8.56
C THR A 439 14.53 20.96 7.76
N TRP A 440 14.54 22.16 7.18
CA TRP A 440 15.62 22.66 6.34
C TRP A 440 16.38 23.81 7.03
N ALA A 441 17.71 23.76 6.98
CA ALA A 441 18.59 24.79 7.49
C ALA A 441 18.58 26.03 6.56
N ALA A 442 18.16 27.20 7.05
CA ALA A 442 18.28 28.49 6.36
C ALA A 442 17.92 28.48 4.85
N ALA A 443 16.77 27.88 4.52
CA ALA A 443 16.28 27.73 3.14
C ALA A 443 15.14 28.72 2.80
N PRO A 444 14.69 28.77 1.54
CA PRO A 444 13.41 29.38 1.20
C PRO A 444 12.24 28.53 1.72
N ASP A 445 11.09 29.16 1.95
CA ASP A 445 9.87 28.46 2.37
C ASP A 445 8.67 28.92 1.55
N LEU A 446 8.31 28.11 0.56
CA LEU A 446 7.15 28.35 -0.30
C LEU A 446 5.89 27.63 0.21
N SER A 447 5.91 27.04 1.41
CA SER A 447 4.82 26.21 1.93
C SER A 447 3.54 26.97 2.26
N GLN A 448 3.53 28.30 2.27
CA GLN A 448 2.31 29.09 2.42
C GLN A 448 1.72 29.56 1.08
N SER A 449 2.29 29.12 -0.05
CA SER A 449 1.70 29.35 -1.38
C SER A 449 0.35 28.65 -1.51
N SER A 450 -0.54 29.11 -2.39
CA SER A 450 -1.92 28.59 -2.52
C SER A 450 -2.42 28.59 -3.97
N LEU A 451 -3.16 27.55 -4.35
CA LEU A 451 -3.91 27.49 -5.61
C LEU A 451 -5.41 27.55 -5.28
N THR A 452 -6.12 28.48 -5.91
CA THR A 452 -7.56 28.69 -5.68
C THR A 452 -8.31 28.84 -6.99
N ALA A 453 -9.60 28.48 -7.00
CA ALA A 453 -10.51 28.70 -8.12
C ALA A 453 -11.72 29.53 -7.68
N VAL A 454 -12.18 30.43 -8.55
CA VAL A 454 -13.38 31.25 -8.33
C VAL A 454 -14.31 31.12 -9.53
N ILE A 455 -15.55 30.71 -9.29
CA ILE A 455 -16.61 30.68 -10.32
C ILE A 455 -17.15 32.10 -10.49
N ASN A 456 -17.14 32.61 -11.73
CA ASN A 456 -17.59 33.96 -12.04
C ASN A 456 -19.12 34.02 -12.25
N GLN A 457 -19.86 34.59 -11.28
CA GLN A 457 -21.32 34.75 -11.32
C GLN A 457 -21.74 36.21 -11.63
N PRO A 458 -22.94 36.50 -12.19
CA PRO A 458 -23.99 35.58 -12.66
C PRO A 458 -24.00 35.34 -14.19
N TYR A 459 -23.12 36.00 -14.96
CA TYR A 459 -23.24 36.08 -16.42
C TYR A 459 -22.65 34.89 -17.19
N ALA A 460 -21.83 34.05 -16.55
CA ALA A 460 -21.35 32.81 -17.14
C ALA A 460 -20.98 31.83 -16.02
N ALA A 461 -21.95 31.03 -15.55
CA ALA A 461 -21.70 29.90 -14.63
C ALA A 461 -20.69 28.85 -15.16
N ASN A 462 -20.10 29.11 -16.34
CA ASN A 462 -19.13 28.32 -17.04
C ASN A 462 -17.71 28.90 -16.97
N ILE A 463 -17.49 30.14 -16.49
CA ILE A 463 -16.13 30.72 -16.39
C ILE A 463 -15.59 30.56 -14.97
N VAL A 464 -14.40 29.99 -14.87
CA VAL A 464 -13.66 29.78 -13.62
C VAL A 464 -12.30 30.46 -13.72
N THR A 465 -11.96 31.32 -12.76
CA THR A 465 -10.63 31.92 -12.66
C THR A 465 -9.79 31.13 -11.66
N TYR A 466 -8.70 30.53 -12.14
CA TYR A 466 -7.68 29.93 -11.28
C TYR A 466 -6.63 30.97 -10.92
N THR A 467 -6.19 30.97 -9.66
CA THR A 467 -5.16 31.86 -9.14
C THR A 467 -4.17 31.07 -8.30
N LEU A 468 -2.90 31.08 -8.73
CA LEU A 468 -1.78 30.66 -7.92
C LEU A 468 -1.15 31.89 -7.26
N ARG A 469 -1.11 31.88 -5.92
CA ARG A 469 -0.35 32.84 -5.12
C ARG A 469 0.90 32.16 -4.59
N LEU A 470 2.06 32.60 -5.06
CA LEU A 470 3.36 32.20 -4.54
C LEU A 470 3.81 33.18 -3.46
N ARG A 471 4.41 32.67 -2.39
CA ARG A 471 4.97 33.48 -1.30
C ARG A 471 6.18 32.78 -0.69
N ASN A 472 7.25 33.53 -0.46
CA ASN A 472 8.43 33.05 0.26
C ASN A 472 8.42 33.56 1.71
N ASP A 473 8.11 32.67 2.64
CA ASP A 473 8.16 32.90 4.09
C ASP A 473 9.45 32.38 4.73
N GLY A 474 10.41 31.96 3.91
CA GLY A 474 11.69 31.44 4.33
C GLY A 474 12.67 32.52 4.75
N LEU A 475 13.89 32.07 5.03
CA LEU A 475 14.97 32.94 5.53
C LEU A 475 15.91 33.40 4.41
N THR A 476 15.86 32.75 3.25
CA THR A 476 16.71 33.05 2.10
C THR A 476 15.87 33.25 0.84
N ALA A 477 16.46 33.93 -0.15
CA ALA A 477 15.81 34.12 -1.44
C ALA A 477 15.67 32.77 -2.16
N ALA A 478 14.51 32.54 -2.75
CA ALA A 478 14.30 31.46 -3.71
C ALA A 478 14.60 32.01 -5.10
N ASN A 479 15.75 31.63 -5.65
CA ASN A 479 16.15 32.03 -6.99
C ASN A 479 15.78 30.93 -7.99
N ASN A 480 15.36 31.31 -9.19
CA ASN A 480 14.95 30.38 -10.25
C ASN A 480 13.85 29.41 -9.82
N ILE A 481 12.83 29.91 -9.11
CA ILE A 481 11.65 29.10 -8.83
C ILE A 481 11.06 28.66 -10.16
N SER A 482 10.77 27.37 -10.28
CA SER A 482 10.04 26.80 -11.41
C SER A 482 8.73 26.26 -10.91
N THR A 483 7.64 26.74 -11.49
CA THR A 483 6.29 26.27 -11.18
C THR A 483 5.58 25.76 -12.42
N VAL A 484 4.89 24.63 -12.27
CA VAL A 484 3.97 24.10 -13.28
C VAL A 484 2.59 24.05 -12.68
N VAL A 485 1.66 24.85 -13.20
CA VAL A 485 0.23 24.75 -12.88
C VAL A 485 -0.42 23.85 -13.92
N ASN A 486 -0.88 22.67 -13.52
CA ASN A 486 -1.70 21.82 -14.36
C ASN A 486 -3.16 22.24 -14.21
N LEU A 487 -3.72 22.70 -15.32
CA LEU A 487 -5.10 23.14 -15.39
C LEU A 487 -6.02 21.93 -15.66
N PRO A 488 -7.29 21.96 -15.20
CA PRO A 488 -8.21 20.87 -15.45
C PRO A 488 -8.34 20.60 -16.94
N TYR A 489 -8.15 19.34 -17.36
CA TYR A 489 -8.24 18.96 -18.78
C TYR A 489 -9.64 19.19 -19.40
N ALA A 490 -10.70 19.14 -18.59
CA ALA A 490 -12.09 19.34 -19.02
C ALA A 490 -12.47 20.83 -19.28
N MET A 491 -11.52 21.76 -19.16
CA MET A 491 -11.77 23.19 -19.31
C MET A 491 -10.86 23.83 -20.37
N ILE A 492 -11.37 24.84 -21.05
CA ILE A 492 -10.67 25.56 -22.12
C ILE A 492 -10.06 26.85 -21.57
N PRO A 493 -8.74 27.06 -21.66
CA PRO A 493 -8.11 28.28 -21.15
C PRO A 493 -8.31 29.48 -22.09
N PHE A 494 -8.63 30.63 -21.51
CA PHE A 494 -8.59 31.93 -22.22
C PHE A 494 -7.19 32.53 -22.12
N THR A 495 -6.35 32.24 -23.12
CA THR A 495 -4.93 32.65 -23.15
C THR A 495 -4.72 34.14 -22.84
N ASP A 496 -5.59 35.01 -23.36
CA ASP A 496 -5.48 36.46 -23.23
C ASP A 496 -5.77 36.98 -21.81
N THR A 497 -6.29 36.10 -20.94
CA THR A 497 -6.55 36.41 -19.52
C THR A 497 -5.39 36.04 -18.61
N LEU A 498 -4.32 35.42 -19.14
CA LEU A 498 -3.14 35.09 -18.36
C LEU A 498 -2.53 36.38 -17.81
N SER A 499 -2.51 36.51 -16.49
CA SER A 499 -1.93 37.65 -15.79
C SER A 499 -0.91 37.18 -14.76
N VAL A 500 0.20 37.93 -14.68
CA VAL A 500 1.31 37.64 -13.78
C VAL A 500 1.80 38.94 -13.15
N SER A 501 1.96 38.96 -11.83
CA SER A 501 2.41 40.17 -11.12
C SER A 501 3.95 40.31 -11.09
N GLY A 502 4.69 39.27 -11.45
CA GLY A 502 6.15 39.25 -11.52
C GLY A 502 6.70 37.91 -12.02
N GLY A 503 7.90 37.91 -12.59
CA GLY A 503 8.46 36.75 -13.30
C GLY A 503 7.85 36.55 -14.69
N THR A 504 8.07 35.36 -15.27
CA THR A 504 7.64 35.02 -16.64
C THR A 504 6.69 33.82 -16.58
N ALA A 505 5.48 33.97 -17.12
CA ALA A 505 4.52 32.89 -17.28
C ALA A 505 4.30 32.57 -18.77
N VAL A 506 4.25 31.29 -19.11
CA VAL A 506 3.89 30.80 -20.45
C VAL A 506 2.85 29.70 -20.30
N LEU A 507 1.76 29.80 -21.06
CA LEU A 507 0.76 28.74 -21.18
C LEU A 507 1.10 27.85 -22.37
N SER A 508 1.24 26.55 -22.13
CA SER A 508 1.46 25.53 -23.16
C SER A 508 0.87 24.19 -22.74
N SER A 509 0.20 23.49 -23.65
CA SER A 509 -0.32 22.13 -23.42
C SER A 509 -1.13 21.97 -22.13
N GLN A 510 -2.10 22.86 -21.90
CA GLN A 510 -2.95 22.87 -20.69
C GLN A 510 -2.19 23.13 -19.37
N ARG A 511 -0.99 23.71 -19.45
CA ARG A 511 -0.16 24.01 -18.27
C ARG A 511 0.40 25.42 -18.30
N ILE A 512 0.40 26.07 -17.14
CA ILE A 512 1.12 27.34 -16.97
C ILE A 512 2.49 27.02 -16.40
N HIS A 513 3.52 27.32 -17.18
CA HIS A 513 4.92 27.28 -16.74
C HIS A 513 5.30 28.68 -16.28
N TRP A 514 5.66 28.81 -15.01
CA TRP A 514 6.14 30.07 -14.45
C TRP A 514 7.57 29.94 -13.93
N GLN A 515 8.37 30.97 -14.18
CA GLN A 515 9.72 31.11 -13.64
C GLN A 515 9.94 32.51 -13.06
N GLY A 516 10.65 32.58 -11.94
CA GLY A 516 11.06 33.85 -11.34
C GLY A 516 11.71 33.70 -9.97
N ASP A 517 12.06 34.84 -9.38
CA ASP A 517 12.72 34.91 -8.09
C ASP A 517 11.75 35.47 -7.03
N LEU A 518 11.90 35.01 -5.78
CA LEU A 518 11.20 35.57 -4.63
C LEU A 518 12.19 35.81 -3.48
N SER A 519 12.39 37.09 -3.14
CA SER A 519 13.06 37.48 -1.89
C SER A 519 12.25 37.03 -0.67
N PRO A 520 12.85 36.95 0.53
CA PRO A 520 12.11 36.73 1.76
C PRO A 520 10.98 37.76 1.94
N GLY A 521 9.76 37.29 2.21
CA GLY A 521 8.54 38.08 2.28
C GLY A 521 7.93 38.46 0.92
N GLY A 522 8.61 38.16 -0.19
CA GLY A 522 8.11 38.40 -1.54
C GLY A 522 6.93 37.50 -1.90
N ALA A 523 6.07 37.99 -2.80
CA ALA A 523 4.94 37.25 -3.32
C ALA A 523 4.68 37.56 -4.80
N VAL A 524 4.17 36.58 -5.53
CA VAL A 524 3.74 36.69 -6.93
C VAL A 524 2.37 36.04 -7.09
N THR A 525 1.53 36.62 -7.94
CA THR A 525 0.25 36.05 -8.35
C THR A 525 0.28 35.73 -9.82
N ILE A 526 -0.22 34.54 -10.17
CA ILE A 526 -0.47 34.07 -11.53
C ILE A 526 -1.95 33.72 -11.62
N ALA A 527 -2.68 34.29 -12.56
CA ALA A 527 -4.11 34.01 -12.73
C ALA A 527 -4.48 33.80 -14.19
N LEU A 528 -5.44 32.91 -14.43
CA LEU A 528 -5.97 32.57 -15.75
C LEU A 528 -7.45 32.20 -15.64
N ALA A 529 -8.27 32.70 -16.55
CA ALA A 529 -9.66 32.30 -16.69
C ALA A 529 -9.80 31.12 -17.67
N LEU A 530 -10.66 30.18 -17.31
CA LEU A 530 -10.99 29.00 -18.09
C LEU A 530 -12.50 28.93 -18.27
N GLU A 531 -12.93 28.37 -19.40
CA GLU A 531 -14.32 28.05 -19.67
C GLU A 531 -14.57 26.55 -19.53
N ARG A 532 -15.68 26.20 -18.91
CA ARG A 532 -16.18 24.85 -18.78
C ARG A 532 -17.19 24.57 -19.89
N GLU A 533 -17.04 23.44 -20.56
CA GLU A 533 -18.09 22.93 -21.45
C GLU A 533 -19.34 22.50 -20.67
N PRO A 534 -20.55 22.70 -21.20
CA PRO A 534 -21.77 22.20 -20.57
C PRO A 534 -21.75 20.67 -20.43
N ALA A 535 -21.84 20.17 -19.19
CA ALA A 535 -21.94 18.73 -18.91
C ALA A 535 -23.30 18.37 -18.30
N ALA A 536 -23.88 17.24 -18.71
CA ALA A 536 -25.15 16.73 -18.18
C ALA A 536 -25.02 15.96 -16.86
N VAL A 537 -23.79 15.74 -16.41
CA VAL A 537 -23.46 15.01 -15.18
C VAL A 537 -22.66 15.88 -14.23
N PHE A 538 -22.61 15.46 -12.98
CA PHE A 538 -21.74 16.05 -11.98
C PHE A 538 -20.28 15.74 -12.34
N GLU A 539 -19.40 16.73 -12.23
CA GLU A 539 -17.98 16.57 -12.50
C GLU A 539 -17.16 17.07 -11.32
N ARG A 540 -16.16 16.28 -10.91
CA ARG A 540 -15.19 16.68 -9.91
C ARG A 540 -13.84 16.83 -10.58
N VAL A 541 -13.35 18.05 -10.71
CA VAL A 541 -12.16 18.35 -11.50
C VAL A 541 -11.02 18.87 -10.62
N PRO A 542 -9.81 18.31 -10.72
CA PRO A 542 -8.65 18.83 -10.03
C PRO A 542 -7.88 19.86 -10.87
N ALA A 543 -7.22 20.77 -10.18
CA ALA A 543 -6.09 21.54 -10.68
C ALA A 543 -4.93 21.40 -9.70
N THR A 544 -3.70 21.43 -10.20
CA THR A 544 -2.51 21.35 -9.34
C THR A 544 -1.47 22.41 -9.69
N ALA A 545 -0.64 22.77 -8.72
CA ALA A 545 0.55 23.57 -8.93
C ALA A 545 1.73 22.87 -8.23
N VAL A 546 2.76 22.56 -9.00
CA VAL A 546 4.02 21.97 -8.52
C VAL A 546 5.05 23.08 -8.44
N ILE A 547 5.50 23.41 -7.23
CA ILE A 547 6.38 24.53 -6.96
C ILE A 547 7.76 23.98 -6.57
N LYS A 548 8.80 24.38 -7.30
CA LYS A 548 10.19 23.98 -7.05
C LYS A 548 11.07 25.21 -6.86
N ASP A 549 11.77 25.29 -5.73
CA ASP A 549 12.75 26.35 -5.45
C ASP A 549 14.21 25.92 -5.72
N GLY A 550 14.43 24.66 -6.11
CA GLY A 550 15.75 24.09 -6.39
C GLY A 550 16.58 23.75 -5.15
N ILE A 551 16.04 23.95 -3.94
CA ILE A 551 16.74 23.72 -2.66
C ILE A 551 15.95 22.71 -1.82
N THR A 552 14.67 23.00 -1.55
CA THR A 552 13.79 22.18 -0.73
C THR A 552 12.96 21.22 -1.58
N ALA A 553 12.38 20.21 -0.94
CA ALA A 553 11.48 19.27 -1.61
C ALA A 553 10.31 19.99 -2.30
N ALA A 554 9.92 19.51 -3.49
CA ALA A 554 8.84 20.13 -4.27
C ALA A 554 7.53 20.22 -3.48
N ILE A 555 6.78 21.29 -3.70
CA ILE A 555 5.51 21.55 -3.02
C ILE A 555 4.36 21.36 -3.99
N LEU A 556 3.40 20.51 -3.65
CA LEU A 556 2.16 20.34 -4.40
C LEU A 556 1.05 21.19 -3.79
N ARG A 557 0.42 22.04 -4.59
CA ARG A 557 -0.87 22.66 -4.25
C ARG A 557 -1.94 22.08 -5.14
N GLU A 558 -3.09 21.78 -4.55
CA GLU A 558 -4.24 21.23 -5.26
C GLU A 558 -5.46 22.10 -5.00
N ASN A 559 -6.34 22.15 -5.98
CA ASN A 559 -7.67 22.69 -5.84
C ASN A 559 -8.65 21.73 -6.51
N TRP A 560 -9.72 21.41 -5.81
CA TRP A 560 -10.82 20.60 -6.34
C TRP A 560 -12.02 21.51 -6.57
N LEU A 561 -12.65 21.35 -7.73
CA LEU A 561 -13.90 22.02 -8.05
C LEU A 561 -14.97 20.97 -8.34
N ASP A 562 -16.06 21.06 -7.58
CA ASP A 562 -17.26 20.24 -7.76
C ASP A 562 -18.24 21.03 -8.64
N LEU A 563 -18.48 20.53 -9.84
CA LEU A 563 -19.22 21.20 -10.89
C LEU A 563 -20.58 20.53 -11.07
N ALA A 564 -21.65 21.26 -10.75
CA ALA A 564 -23.01 20.78 -10.93
C ALA A 564 -23.33 20.52 -12.41
N PRO A 565 -24.25 19.59 -12.72
CA PRO A 565 -24.79 19.44 -14.07
C PRO A 565 -25.34 20.76 -14.61
N TYR A 566 -25.13 21.01 -15.90
CA TYR A 566 -25.72 22.13 -16.60
C TYR A 566 -27.25 21.99 -16.59
N SER A 567 -27.95 23.03 -16.13
CA SER A 567 -29.42 23.04 -16.01
C SER A 567 -30.01 24.12 -16.91
N GLN A 568 -30.89 23.75 -17.84
CA GLN A 568 -31.74 24.69 -18.59
C GLN A 568 -33.16 24.68 -18.01
N TYR A 569 -33.68 25.87 -17.69
CA TYR A 569 -35.08 26.06 -17.35
C TYR A 569 -35.86 26.34 -18.64
N PHE A 570 -36.64 25.36 -19.09
CA PHE A 570 -37.62 25.59 -20.15
C PHE A 570 -38.89 26.20 -19.54
N PRO A 571 -39.38 27.37 -20.02
CA PRO A 571 -40.65 27.89 -19.55
C PRO A 571 -41.78 26.95 -19.93
N ILE A 572 -42.62 26.59 -18.95
CA ILE A 572 -43.84 25.82 -19.21
C ILE A 572 -44.82 26.77 -19.93
N VAL A 573 -45.09 26.51 -21.20
CA VAL A 573 -46.15 27.20 -21.95
C VAL A 573 -47.42 26.38 -21.80
N TYR A 574 -48.40 26.89 -21.05
CA TYR A 574 -49.74 26.34 -21.05
C TYR A 574 -50.46 26.78 -22.33
N GLN A 575 -51.08 25.84 -23.05
CA GLN A 575 -52.06 26.19 -24.09
C GLN A 575 -53.32 26.70 -23.39
N GLU A 576 -53.74 27.93 -23.72
CA GLU A 576 -55.07 28.46 -23.35
C GLU A 576 -56.20 27.74 -24.09
#